data_AF-A0A087UDR5-F1
#
_entry.id   AF-A0A087UDR5-F1
#
_cell.length_a   1.000
_cell.length_b   1.000
_cell.length_c   1.000
_cell.angle_alpha   90.00
_cell.angle_beta   90.00
_cell.angle_gamma   90.00
#
_symmetry.space_group_name_H-M   'P 1'
#
loop_
_entity.id
_entity.type
_entity.pdbx_description
1 polymer ?
#
loop_
_entity_poly.entity_id
_entity_poly.type
_entity_poly.pdbx_seq_one_letter_code
_entity_poly.pdbx_strand_id
1 'polypeptide(L)'
;MWKWPNPILLKQPDRNRLGFDVWDPRINVGDRYHVMPIITPAYPQQNSAFNVTFSTRTILENNFKHSCSIAKRIISGNCKWEELFEPTDFFSEYKHFIMVTASAVTKEDHLIWSGLVESKLRILIAHVERQPYVNLVHVNPEAFTTSLEAE
;
A
#
# COMPACT_ATOMS: atom_id res chain seq x y z
N MET A 1 12.21 9.91 11.07
CA MET A 1 11.21 8.99 10.51
C MET A 1 10.32 8.48 11.63
N TRP A 2 9.04 8.27 11.37
CA TRP A 2 8.10 7.73 12.34
C TRP A 2 8.52 6.32 12.79
N LYS A 3 8.34 5.98 14.07
CA LYS A 3 8.74 4.68 14.62
C LYS A 3 7.59 3.67 14.50
N TRP A 4 7.41 3.08 13.33
CA TRP A 4 6.44 1.99 13.14
C TRP A 4 6.79 0.79 14.04
N PRO A 5 5.80 0.04 14.57
CA PRO A 5 4.36 0.12 14.30
C PRO A 5 3.60 1.02 15.30
N ASN A 6 4.22 2.04 15.90
CA ASN A 6 3.45 2.97 16.74
C ASN A 6 2.31 3.59 15.92
N PRO A 7 1.06 3.60 16.42
CA PRO A 7 -0.08 4.07 15.66
C PRO A 7 -0.10 5.58 15.52
N ILE A 8 -0.50 6.05 14.34
CA ILE A 8 -0.89 7.44 14.16
C ILE A 8 -2.32 7.61 14.67
N LEU A 9 -2.49 8.49 15.66
CA LEU A 9 -3.78 8.84 16.26
C LEU A 9 -4.04 10.33 16.06
N LEU A 10 -5.20 10.69 15.52
CA LEU A 10 -5.63 12.08 15.38
C LEU A 10 -6.31 12.63 16.65
N LYS A 11 -6.85 11.74 17.47
CA LYS A 11 -7.39 12.03 18.81
C LYS A 11 -7.21 10.84 19.74
N GLN A 12 -7.44 11.04 21.03
CA GLN A 12 -7.51 9.94 21.98
C GLN A 12 -8.71 9.03 21.65
N PRO A 13 -8.55 7.69 21.61
CA PRO A 13 -9.66 6.78 21.38
C PRO A 13 -10.76 6.93 22.43
N ASP A 14 -12.01 6.97 21.98
CA ASP A 14 -13.17 7.09 22.87
C ASP A 14 -13.37 5.79 23.65
N ARG A 15 -13.64 5.88 24.95
CA ARG A 15 -13.98 4.72 25.79
C ARG A 15 -15.48 4.41 25.72
N ASN A 16 -16.03 4.27 24.51
CA ASN A 16 -17.42 3.91 24.32
C ASN A 16 -17.62 2.39 24.43
N ARG A 17 -18.66 1.96 25.15
CA ARG A 17 -18.99 0.54 25.37
C ARG A 17 -20.23 0.13 24.59
N LEU A 18 -20.30 0.48 23.29
CA LEU A 18 -21.42 0.07 22.44
C LEU A 18 -21.25 -1.34 21.85
N GLY A 19 -20.19 -2.05 22.21
CA GLY A 19 -19.97 -3.45 21.83
C GLY A 19 -19.51 -3.66 20.38
N PHE A 20 -19.09 -2.60 19.68
CA PHE A 20 -18.45 -2.73 18.37
C PHE A 20 -16.97 -3.06 18.51
N ASP A 21 -16.42 -3.73 17.49
CA ASP A 21 -14.99 -3.98 17.40
C ASP A 21 -14.24 -2.67 17.21
N VAL A 22 -13.23 -2.45 18.04
CA VAL A 22 -12.34 -1.28 18.00
C VAL A 22 -10.92 -1.77 17.85
N TRP A 23 -10.14 -1.12 17.00
CA TRP A 23 -8.72 -1.40 16.86
C TRP A 23 -8.01 -1.19 18.21
N ASP A 24 -7.50 -2.27 18.80
CA ASP A 24 -6.75 -2.23 20.05
C ASP A 24 -5.76 -3.41 20.11
N PRO A 25 -4.45 -3.19 19.87
CA PRO A 25 -3.46 -4.27 19.87
C PRO A 25 -3.26 -4.90 21.25
N ARG A 26 -3.74 -4.28 22.33
CA ARG A 26 -3.68 -4.88 23.68
C ARG A 26 -4.71 -5.99 23.83
N ILE A 27 -5.87 -5.82 23.21
CA ILE A 27 -7.03 -6.72 23.31
C ILE A 27 -7.04 -7.72 22.15
N ASN A 28 -6.96 -7.22 20.92
CA ASN A 28 -7.02 -8.03 19.71
C ASN A 28 -5.61 -8.43 19.26
N VAL A 29 -5.38 -9.74 19.14
CA VAL A 29 -4.08 -10.28 18.70
C VAL A 29 -3.81 -9.96 17.24
N GLY A 30 -4.85 -9.91 16.38
CA GLY A 30 -4.70 -9.57 14.97
C GLY A 30 -4.10 -8.18 14.76
N ASP A 31 -4.55 -7.21 15.56
CA ASP A 31 -4.11 -5.82 15.51
C ASP A 31 -2.62 -5.64 15.84
N ARG A 32 -2.02 -6.59 16.57
CA ARG A 32 -0.58 -6.58 16.91
C ARG A 32 0.31 -6.78 15.69
N TYR A 33 -0.21 -7.40 14.64
CA TYR A 33 0.53 -7.67 13.41
C TYR A 33 0.45 -6.52 12.39
N HIS A 34 -0.31 -5.45 12.67
CA HIS A 34 -0.35 -4.27 11.79
C HIS A 34 1.00 -3.54 11.79
N VAL A 35 1.59 -3.40 10.60
CA VAL A 35 2.95 -2.86 10.45
C VAL A 35 3.02 -1.34 10.30
N MET A 36 1.91 -0.69 9.94
CA MET A 36 1.79 0.76 9.71
C MET A 36 0.40 1.28 10.13
N PRO A 37 0.00 1.18 11.41
CA PRO A 37 -1.36 1.52 11.82
C PRO A 37 -1.65 3.03 11.75
N ILE A 38 -2.69 3.40 11.01
CA ILE A 38 -3.24 4.75 10.92
C ILE A 38 -4.72 4.65 11.32
N ILE A 39 -5.07 5.25 12.45
CA ILE A 39 -6.34 4.94 13.10
C ILE A 39 -7.38 6.00 12.80
N THR A 40 -8.55 5.57 12.33
CA THR A 40 -9.68 6.46 12.09
C THR A 40 -10.12 7.12 13.40
N PRO A 41 -10.45 8.42 13.40
CA PRO A 41 -10.75 9.12 14.65
C PRO A 41 -12.13 8.76 15.20
N ALA A 42 -13.13 8.58 14.33
CA ALA A 42 -14.51 8.31 14.74
C ALA A 42 -14.66 6.89 15.31
N TYR A 43 -15.48 6.76 16.35
CA TYR A 43 -15.86 5.46 16.89
C TYR A 43 -16.82 4.72 15.94
N PRO A 44 -16.68 3.39 15.73
CA PRO A 44 -15.58 2.55 16.22
C PRO A 44 -14.29 2.80 15.43
N GLN A 45 -13.19 3.04 16.14
CA GLN A 45 -11.90 3.32 15.52
C GLN A 45 -11.34 2.06 14.85
N GLN A 46 -10.84 2.20 13.64
CA GLN A 46 -10.31 1.11 12.82
C GLN A 46 -8.98 1.53 12.18
N ASN A 47 -8.16 0.56 11.79
CA ASN A 47 -6.94 0.83 11.04
C ASN A 47 -7.28 1.03 9.55
N SER A 48 -7.11 2.25 9.03
CA SER A 48 -7.35 2.54 7.61
C SER A 48 -6.28 1.97 6.69
N ALA A 49 -5.10 1.62 7.22
CA ALA A 49 -3.95 1.11 6.49
C ALA A 49 -3.71 -0.39 6.75
N PHE A 50 -4.78 -1.16 6.99
CA PHE A 50 -4.67 -2.58 7.37
C PHE A 50 -4.12 -3.48 6.25
N ASN A 51 -4.22 -3.06 4.99
CA ASN A 51 -3.65 -3.77 3.84
C ASN A 51 -2.15 -3.49 3.61
N VAL A 52 -1.53 -2.61 4.41
CA VAL A 52 -0.08 -2.36 4.30
C VAL A 52 0.68 -3.59 4.77
N THR A 53 1.57 -4.08 3.91
CA THR A 53 2.47 -5.22 4.17
C THR A 53 3.86 -4.71 4.56
N PHE A 54 4.75 -5.62 4.93
CA PHE A 54 6.14 -5.26 5.22
C PHE A 54 6.80 -4.60 4.01
N SER A 55 6.55 -5.11 2.81
CA SER A 55 7.09 -4.60 1.56
C SER A 55 6.56 -3.21 1.24
N THR A 56 5.24 -3.02 1.25
CA THR A 56 4.67 -1.70 0.93
C THR A 56 5.04 -0.65 1.97
N ARG A 57 5.16 -1.02 3.26
CA ARG A 57 5.72 -0.13 4.28
C ARG A 57 7.16 0.27 3.96
N THR A 58 8.01 -0.69 3.59
CA THR A 58 9.43 -0.44 3.30
C THR A 58 9.59 0.52 2.11
N ILE A 59 8.78 0.33 1.06
CA ILE A 59 8.73 1.21 -0.12
C ILE A 59 8.30 2.62 0.29
N LEU A 60 7.21 2.75 1.06
CA LEU A 60 6.73 4.04 1.55
C LEU A 60 7.78 4.75 2.41
N GLU A 61 8.45 4.04 3.32
CA GLU A 61 9.51 4.62 4.15
C GLU A 61 10.71 5.13 3.31
N ASN A 62 11.09 4.40 2.27
CA ASN A 62 12.16 4.83 1.36
C ASN A 62 11.74 6.07 0.57
N ASN A 63 10.51 6.08 0.04
CA ASN A 63 9.95 7.24 -0.65
C ASN A 63 9.88 8.47 0.27
N PHE A 64 9.40 8.32 1.51
CA PHE A 64 9.38 9.43 2.47
C PHE A 64 10.78 10.00 2.78
N LYS A 65 11.81 9.14 2.90
CA LYS A 65 13.19 9.60 3.08
C LYS A 65 13.70 10.36 1.87
N HIS A 66 13.45 9.82 0.67
CA HIS A 66 13.86 10.44 -0.59
C HIS A 66 13.17 11.80 -0.79
N SER A 67 11.84 11.85 -0.67
CA SER A 67 11.04 13.08 -0.75
C SER A 67 11.45 14.11 0.31
N CYS A 68 11.80 13.69 1.52
CA CYS A 68 12.32 14.60 2.55
C CYS A 68 13.66 15.24 2.14
N SER A 69 14.54 14.49 1.48
CA SER A 69 15.81 15.00 0.94
C SER A 69 15.56 16.07 -0.13
N ILE A 70 14.67 15.78 -1.09
CA ILE A 70 14.28 16.73 -2.15
C ILE A 70 13.64 17.97 -1.53
N ALA A 71 12.67 17.82 -0.63
CA ALA A 71 12.01 18.95 0.03
C ALA A 71 12.99 19.88 0.75
N LYS A 72 14.03 19.34 1.40
CA LYS A 72 15.09 20.15 2.02
C LYS A 72 15.89 20.96 0.98
N ARG A 73 16.19 20.36 -0.17
CA ARG A 73 16.87 21.06 -1.28
C ARG A 73 15.99 22.17 -1.87
N ILE A 74 14.69 21.91 -2.03
CA ILE A 74 13.70 22.91 -2.47
C ILE A 74 13.67 24.10 -1.50
N ILE A 75 13.53 23.84 -0.19
CA ILE A 75 13.50 24.89 0.84
C ILE A 75 14.79 25.71 0.85
N SER A 76 15.93 25.08 0.54
CA SER A 76 17.24 25.73 0.44
C SER A 76 17.46 26.47 -0.89
N GLY A 77 16.50 26.44 -1.81
CA GLY A 77 16.61 27.07 -3.13
C GLY A 77 17.47 26.31 -4.15
N ASN A 78 17.84 25.06 -3.86
CA ASN A 78 18.76 24.25 -4.67
C ASN A 78 18.07 23.39 -5.74
N CYS A 79 16.74 23.32 -5.72
CA CYS A 79 15.94 22.72 -6.78
C CYS A 79 14.50 23.23 -6.76
N LYS A 80 13.72 22.81 -7.76
CA LYS A 80 12.33 23.22 -7.95
C LYS A 80 11.36 22.12 -7.53
N TRP A 81 10.08 22.48 -7.38
CA TRP A 81 9.02 21.55 -6.96
C TRP A 81 8.78 20.42 -7.95
N GLU A 82 9.07 20.62 -9.23
CA GLU A 82 8.88 19.60 -10.27
C GLU A 82 9.74 18.35 -10.01
N GLU A 83 10.92 18.49 -9.39
CA GLU A 83 11.79 17.36 -9.04
C GLU A 83 11.14 16.43 -7.99
N LEU A 84 10.26 16.96 -7.13
CA LEU A 84 9.55 16.13 -6.14
C LEU A 84 8.49 15.22 -6.79
N PHE A 85 7.98 15.61 -7.96
CA PHE A 85 6.89 14.93 -8.67
C PHE A 85 7.38 14.24 -9.94
N GLU A 86 8.69 14.09 -10.11
CA GLU A 86 9.24 13.34 -11.23
C GLU A 86 8.75 11.88 -11.16
N PRO A 87 8.14 11.35 -12.23
CA PRO A 87 7.59 10.01 -12.20
C PRO A 87 8.71 8.99 -12.02
N THR A 88 8.48 8.01 -11.14
CA THR A 88 9.39 6.89 -10.97
C THR A 88 9.21 5.91 -12.12
N ASP A 89 10.30 5.50 -12.75
CA ASP A 89 10.26 4.42 -13.75
C ASP A 89 10.25 3.06 -13.05
N PHE A 90 9.04 2.60 -12.72
CA PHE A 90 8.81 1.32 -12.06
C PHE A 90 9.44 0.13 -12.79
N PHE A 91 9.46 0.15 -14.12
CA PHE A 91 9.92 -0.98 -14.94
C PHE A 91 11.44 -1.07 -15.06
N SER A 92 12.18 -0.01 -14.72
CA SER A 92 13.64 -0.06 -14.57
C SER A 92 14.10 -0.24 -13.11
N GLU A 93 13.21 -0.07 -12.13
CA GLU A 93 13.54 -0.18 -10.71
C GLU A 93 13.83 -1.63 -10.27
N TYR A 94 13.25 -2.62 -10.94
CA TYR A 94 13.35 -4.03 -10.58
C TYR A 94 13.93 -4.90 -11.70
N LYS A 95 14.66 -5.97 -11.31
CA LYS A 95 15.23 -6.94 -12.26
C LYS A 95 14.26 -8.04 -12.68
N HIS A 96 13.24 -8.29 -11.86
CA HIS A 96 12.29 -9.39 -12.03
C HIS A 96 10.88 -8.87 -11.82
N PHE A 97 9.95 -9.33 -12.66
CA PHE A 97 8.55 -8.95 -12.62
C PHE A 97 7.67 -10.19 -12.67
N ILE A 98 6.52 -10.13 -12.00
CA ILE A 98 5.43 -11.09 -12.14
C ILE A 98 4.29 -10.35 -12.83
N MET A 99 3.92 -10.81 -14.02
CA MET A 99 2.76 -10.28 -14.74
C MET A 99 1.54 -11.14 -14.41
N VAL A 100 0.46 -10.49 -13.98
CA VAL A 100 -0.85 -11.12 -13.75
C VAL A 100 -1.81 -10.59 -14.79
N THR A 101 -2.29 -11.46 -15.67
CA THR A 101 -3.23 -11.10 -16.74
C THR A 101 -4.61 -11.64 -16.41
N ALA A 102 -5.61 -10.76 -16.44
CA ALA A 102 -7.02 -11.11 -16.40
C ALA A 102 -7.62 -10.85 -17.79
N SER A 103 -8.36 -11.82 -18.34
CA SER A 103 -9.01 -11.69 -19.64
C SER A 103 -10.44 -12.19 -19.58
N ALA A 104 -11.31 -11.60 -20.40
CA ALA A 104 -12.69 -12.02 -20.59
C ALA A 104 -13.12 -11.72 -22.03
N VAL A 105 -14.26 -12.27 -22.45
CA VAL A 105 -14.77 -12.10 -23.82
C VAL A 105 -15.41 -10.72 -24.01
N THR A 106 -16.20 -10.27 -23.04
CA THR A 106 -16.89 -8.98 -23.07
C THR A 106 -16.23 -7.98 -22.12
N LYS A 107 -16.48 -6.69 -22.35
CA LYS A 107 -15.97 -5.62 -21.48
C LYS A 107 -16.62 -5.66 -20.10
N GLU A 108 -17.90 -6.00 -20.04
CA GLU A 108 -18.69 -6.14 -18.84
C GLU A 108 -18.16 -7.28 -17.96
N ASP A 109 -17.91 -8.46 -18.56
CA ASP A 109 -17.32 -9.59 -17.84
C ASP A 109 -15.89 -9.29 -17.42
N HIS A 110 -15.12 -8.58 -18.25
CA HIS A 110 -13.76 -8.18 -17.92
C HIS A 110 -13.73 -7.29 -16.67
N LEU A 111 -14.64 -6.32 -16.54
CA LEU A 111 -14.69 -5.43 -15.38
C LEU A 111 -14.97 -6.21 -14.08
N ILE A 112 -15.87 -7.18 -14.13
CA ILE A 112 -16.18 -8.04 -12.97
C ILE A 112 -14.98 -8.94 -12.65
N TRP A 113 -14.40 -9.55 -13.69
CA TRP A 113 -13.31 -10.51 -13.56
C TRP A 113 -12.02 -9.85 -13.06
N SER A 114 -11.63 -8.72 -13.65
CA SER A 114 -10.44 -7.97 -13.24
C SER A 114 -10.56 -7.46 -11.81
N GLY A 115 -11.74 -6.96 -11.41
CA GLY A 115 -12.00 -6.55 -10.03
C GLY A 115 -11.89 -7.71 -9.03
N LEU A 116 -12.35 -8.92 -9.41
CA LEU A 116 -12.15 -10.11 -8.59
C LEU A 116 -10.66 -10.46 -8.48
N VAL A 117 -9.92 -10.49 -9.59
CA VAL A 117 -8.48 -10.76 -9.60
C VAL A 117 -7.71 -9.76 -8.73
N GLU A 118 -7.98 -8.47 -8.89
CA GLU A 118 -7.37 -7.38 -8.11
C GLU A 118 -7.61 -7.57 -6.59
N SER A 119 -8.85 -7.91 -6.19
CA SER A 119 -9.19 -8.18 -4.79
C SER A 119 -8.42 -9.35 -4.16
N LYS A 120 -7.90 -10.26 -4.99
CA LYS A 120 -7.14 -11.45 -4.58
C LYS A 120 -5.63 -11.27 -4.71
N LEU A 121 -5.13 -10.21 -5.37
CA LEU A 121 -3.69 -9.95 -5.49
C LEU A 121 -2.98 -9.92 -4.13
N ARG A 122 -3.64 -9.40 -3.09
CA ARG A 122 -3.10 -9.42 -1.72
C ARG A 122 -2.73 -10.83 -1.22
N ILE A 123 -3.45 -11.86 -1.66
CA ILE A 123 -3.18 -13.25 -1.29
C ILE A 123 -1.89 -13.70 -1.97
N LEU A 124 -1.73 -13.42 -3.26
CA LEU A 124 -0.50 -13.73 -4.00
C LEU A 124 0.70 -13.03 -3.35
N ILE A 125 0.60 -11.71 -3.12
CA ILE A 125 1.64 -10.90 -2.49
C ILE A 125 2.07 -11.50 -1.16
N ALA A 126 1.12 -11.85 -0.29
CA ALA A 126 1.41 -12.43 1.01
C ALA A 126 2.14 -13.79 0.93
N HIS A 127 1.89 -14.60 -0.10
CA HIS A 127 2.61 -15.87 -0.30
C HIS A 127 4.02 -15.66 -0.85
N VAL A 128 4.18 -14.71 -1.78
CA VAL A 128 5.46 -14.37 -2.40
C VAL A 128 6.39 -13.72 -1.38
N GLU A 129 5.87 -12.80 -0.57
CA GLU A 129 6.63 -12.10 0.48
C GLU A 129 7.14 -13.03 1.60
N ARG A 130 6.54 -14.22 1.77
CA ARG A 130 7.00 -15.23 2.74
C ARG A 130 8.14 -16.10 2.23
N GLN A 131 8.49 -16.02 0.94
CA GLN A 131 9.55 -16.86 0.39
C GLN A 131 10.92 -16.34 0.84
N PRO A 132 11.84 -17.21 1.29
CA PRO A 132 13.13 -16.80 1.83
C PRO A 132 14.05 -16.12 0.79
N TYR A 133 13.77 -16.30 -0.50
CA TYR A 133 14.52 -15.72 -1.61
C TYR A 133 13.90 -14.41 -2.15
N VAL A 134 12.81 -13.92 -1.54
CA VAL A 134 12.13 -12.69 -1.94
C VAL A 134 12.38 -11.63 -0.88
N ASN A 135 13.05 -10.54 -1.26
CA ASN A 135 13.36 -9.45 -0.35
C ASN A 135 12.22 -8.44 -0.21
N LEU A 136 11.50 -8.18 -1.31
CA LEU A 136 10.50 -7.14 -1.43
C LEU A 136 9.52 -7.49 -2.55
N VAL A 137 8.23 -7.23 -2.32
CA VAL A 137 7.19 -7.31 -3.35
C VAL A 137 6.58 -5.92 -3.55
N HIS A 138 6.77 -5.34 -4.74
CA HIS A 138 6.17 -4.06 -5.13
C HIS A 138 5.15 -4.29 -6.22
N VAL A 139 3.88 -4.01 -5.93
CA VAL A 139 2.80 -4.05 -6.92
C VAL A 139 2.60 -2.67 -7.49
N ASN A 140 2.64 -2.55 -8.82
CA ASN A 140 2.24 -1.33 -9.49
C ASN A 140 0.71 -1.17 -9.33
N PRO A 141 0.22 -0.06 -8.72
CA PRO A 141 -1.21 0.16 -8.54
C PRO A 141 -1.96 0.38 -9.87
N GLU A 142 -1.26 0.72 -10.94
CA GLU A 142 -1.86 0.90 -12.26
C GLU A 142 -1.93 -0.43 -13.02
N ALA A 143 -3.14 -0.81 -13.41
CA ALA A 143 -3.37 -1.93 -14.31
C ALA A 143 -3.27 -1.47 -15.77
N PHE A 144 -2.65 -2.29 -16.61
CA PHE A 144 -2.52 -2.05 -18.04
C PHE A 144 -3.60 -2.81 -18.79
N THR A 145 -4.35 -2.12 -19.66
CA THR A 145 -5.40 -2.74 -20.48
C THR A 145 -4.92 -2.82 -21.92
N THR A 146 -4.99 -4.02 -22.50
CA THR A 146 -4.77 -4.25 -23.93
C THR A 146 -6.08 -4.73 -24.53
N SER A 147 -6.65 -3.97 -25.46
CA SER A 147 -7.71 -4.47 -26.33
C SER A 147 -7.07 -5.21 -27.51
N LEU A 148 -7.39 -6.48 -27.67
CA LEU A 148 -7.18 -7.15 -28.95
C LEU A 148 -8.23 -6.59 -29.90
N GLU A 149 -7.85 -5.65 -30.75
CA GLU A 149 -8.66 -5.35 -31.94
C GLU A 149 -8.64 -6.63 -32.79
N ALA A 150 -9.84 -7.15 -33.10
CA ALA A 150 -9.94 -8.28 -34.01
C ALA A 150 -9.51 -7.80 -35.41
N GLU A 151 -8.40 -8.35 -35.91
CA GLU A 151 -8.03 -8.29 -37.33
C GLU A 151 -9.09 -8.98 -38.20
#